data_AF-A0A397JVN0-F1
#
_entry.id   AF-A0A397JVN0-F1
#
_cell.length_a   1.000
_cell.length_b   1.000
_cell.length_c   1.000
_cell.angle_alpha   90.00
_cell.angle_beta   90.00
_cell.angle_gamma   90.00
#
_symmetry.space_group_name_H-M   'P 1'
#
loop_
_entity.id
_entity.type
_entity.pdbx_description
1 polymer ?
#
loop_
_entity_poly.entity_id
_entity_poly.type
_entity_poly.pdbx_seq_one_letter_code
_entity_poly.pdbx_strand_id
1 'polypeptide(L)'
;MNGVASPCKIPLPNKTRWNSWFKMVFYTVEHLQYWQDFYRKKSEIDSRNETISAIYLILQDSHQYRLITIYIRFISIYAKAFIKDLDFFQQQKKPIFPYVETRLKNLLAYLESNRISTHFAAFQSAYKKFEAHIPDYPTRPLFCAVRLFDPKYMHTGNNQRHNIYQYSIISELDNPSDDLLYEWGIYCGLEFDNNNENDLDKYWNDLSNRLLNLSKIALDYI
;
A
#
# COMPACT_ATOMS: atom_id res chain seq x y z
N MET A 1 17.23 -19.27 19.56
CA MET A 1 16.98 -17.91 20.07
C MET A 1 17.22 -16.90 18.96
N ASN A 2 16.20 -16.65 18.12
CA ASN A 2 16.23 -15.58 17.12
C ASN A 2 15.01 -14.67 17.37
N GLY A 3 14.94 -14.11 18.57
CA GLY A 3 14.03 -13.00 18.82
C GLY A 3 14.63 -11.76 18.16
N VAL A 4 13.83 -11.03 17.38
CA VAL A 4 14.22 -9.72 16.87
C VAL A 4 14.39 -8.80 18.08
N ALA A 5 15.61 -8.74 18.61
CA ALA A 5 15.97 -7.87 19.71
C ALA A 5 15.88 -6.42 19.21
N SER A 6 14.78 -5.76 19.57
CA SER A 6 14.47 -4.36 19.28
C SER A 6 14.01 -4.10 17.82
N PRO A 7 12.74 -3.72 17.59
CA PRO A 7 12.34 -3.18 16.29
C PRO A 7 13.16 -1.90 16.03
N CYS A 8 14.06 -1.95 15.05
CA CYS A 8 14.77 -0.77 14.57
C CYS A 8 13.74 0.33 14.26
N LYS A 9 13.96 1.53 14.81
CA LYS A 9 13.14 2.72 14.56
C LYS A 9 12.84 2.82 13.06
N ILE A 10 11.55 2.77 12.72
CA ILE A 10 11.06 2.95 11.35
C ILE A 10 11.76 4.19 10.77
N PRO A 11 12.43 4.11 9.61
CA PRO A 11 13.06 5.27 9.01
C PRO A 11 12.03 6.38 8.88
N LEU A 12 12.36 7.55 9.42
CA LEU A 12 11.48 8.72 9.36
C LEU A 12 11.07 8.97 7.90
N PRO A 13 9.80 9.33 7.64
CA PRO A 13 9.34 9.61 6.30
C PRO A 13 10.24 10.63 5.62
N ASN A 14 10.85 10.26 4.50
CA ASN A 14 11.71 11.14 3.73
C ASN A 14 10.90 12.38 3.28
N LYS A 15 11.45 13.59 3.50
CA LYS A 15 10.82 14.86 3.09
C LYS A 15 10.49 14.89 1.58
N THR A 16 11.27 14.20 0.75
CA THR A 16 10.94 14.02 -0.66
C THR A 16 9.90 12.91 -0.79
N ARG A 17 8.62 13.29 -0.89
CA ARG A 17 7.54 12.31 -1.05
C ARG A 17 7.83 11.41 -2.24
N TRP A 18 7.86 10.10 -2.01
CA TRP A 18 8.11 9.06 -3.02
C TRP A 18 7.11 9.09 -4.20
N ASN A 19 6.04 9.88 -4.10
CA ASN A 19 5.03 10.10 -5.14
C ASN A 19 5.18 11.39 -5.96
N SER A 20 6.28 12.15 -5.82
CA SER A 20 6.44 13.44 -6.51
C SER A 20 6.30 13.33 -8.04
N TRP A 21 6.81 12.24 -8.64
CA TRP A 21 6.62 11.95 -10.07
C TRP A 21 5.16 11.74 -10.44
N PHE A 22 4.40 11.01 -9.63
CA PHE A 22 2.97 10.78 -9.90
C PHE A 22 2.14 12.06 -9.74
N LYS A 23 2.48 12.92 -8.79
CA LYS A 23 1.86 14.24 -8.67
C LYS A 23 2.07 15.09 -9.92
N MET A 24 3.27 15.03 -10.50
CA MET A 24 3.55 15.68 -11.77
C MET A 24 2.64 15.12 -12.88
N VAL A 25 2.55 13.80 -13.00
CA VAL A 25 1.66 13.16 -13.99
C VAL A 25 0.22 13.64 -13.85
N PHE A 26 -0.32 13.68 -12.62
CA PHE A 26 -1.68 14.17 -12.37
C PHE A 26 -1.86 15.63 -12.75
N TYR A 27 -0.90 16.47 -12.38
CA TYR A 27 -0.89 17.87 -12.79
C TYR A 27 -0.89 17.99 -14.32
N THR A 28 -0.05 17.21 -15.03
CA THR A 28 0.00 17.27 -16.49
C THR A 28 -1.28 16.78 -17.16
N VAL A 29 -1.94 15.74 -16.63
CA VAL A 29 -3.25 15.30 -17.18
C VAL A 29 -4.23 16.47 -17.26
N GLU A 30 -4.26 17.32 -16.24
CA GLU A 30 -5.18 18.45 -16.13
C GLU A 30 -4.70 19.68 -16.93
N HIS A 31 -3.40 19.83 -17.13
CA HIS A 31 -2.79 21.07 -17.63
C HIS A 31 -2.06 20.95 -18.97
N LEU A 32 -1.99 19.76 -19.59
CA LEU A 32 -1.23 19.53 -20.83
C LEU A 32 -1.63 20.48 -21.96
N GLN A 33 -2.91 20.87 -22.05
CA GLN A 33 -3.39 21.83 -23.04
C GLN A 33 -2.71 23.20 -22.92
N TYR A 34 -2.36 23.64 -21.70
CA TYR A 34 -1.69 24.91 -21.47
C TYR A 34 -0.20 24.86 -21.81
N TRP A 35 0.39 23.66 -21.90
CA TRP A 35 1.81 23.51 -22.19
C TRP A 35 2.14 23.93 -23.61
N GLN A 36 1.24 23.68 -24.57
CA GLN A 36 1.39 24.15 -25.95
C GLN A 36 1.58 25.67 -26.02
N ASP A 37 0.68 26.43 -25.37
CA ASP A 37 0.74 27.88 -25.33
C ASP A 37 1.96 28.41 -24.57
N PHE A 38 2.30 27.75 -23.47
CA PHE A 38 3.47 28.11 -22.67
C PHE A 38 4.78 27.96 -23.47
N TYR A 39 4.99 26.80 -24.10
CA TYR A 39 6.21 26.53 -24.85
C TYR A 39 6.27 27.32 -26.15
N ARG A 40 5.13 27.65 -26.79
CA ARG A 40 5.08 28.59 -27.91
C ARG A 40 5.63 29.97 -27.50
N LYS A 41 5.05 30.56 -26.45
CA LYS A 41 5.49 31.87 -25.94
C LYS A 41 6.95 31.83 -25.50
N LYS A 42 7.44 30.71 -24.95
CA LYS A 42 8.85 30.59 -24.59
C LYS A 42 9.80 30.47 -25.77
N SER A 43 9.44 29.75 -26.84
CA SER A 43 10.28 29.69 -28.04
C SER A 43 10.34 31.04 -28.76
N GLU A 44 9.28 31.86 -28.69
CA GLU A 44 9.28 33.22 -29.23
C GLU A 44 10.25 34.15 -28.49
N ILE A 45 10.33 34.03 -27.16
CA ILE A 45 11.21 34.86 -26.30
C ILE A 45 12.67 34.40 -26.37
N ASP A 46 12.91 33.08 -26.38
CA ASP A 46 14.25 32.49 -26.35
C ASP A 46 14.42 31.49 -27.50
N SER A 47 14.46 32.03 -28.71
CA SER A 47 14.51 31.24 -29.96
C SER A 47 15.82 30.46 -30.15
N ARG A 48 16.87 30.78 -29.38
CA ARG A 48 18.15 30.06 -29.40
C ARG A 48 18.17 28.83 -28.51
N ASN A 49 17.14 28.64 -27.67
CA ASN A 49 17.04 27.47 -26.82
C ASN A 49 16.48 26.27 -27.59
N GLU A 50 17.38 25.42 -28.07
CA GLU A 50 17.05 24.22 -28.84
C GLU A 50 16.11 23.26 -28.10
N THR A 51 16.22 23.18 -26.76
CA THR A 51 15.35 22.31 -25.95
C THR A 51 13.92 22.81 -25.92
N ILE A 52 13.72 24.12 -25.69
CA ILE A 52 12.38 24.74 -25.70
C ILE A 52 11.74 24.60 -27.08
N SER A 53 12.51 24.83 -28.13
CA SER A 53 12.06 24.66 -29.52
C SER A 53 11.68 23.21 -29.83
N ALA A 54 12.47 22.23 -29.39
CA ALA A 54 12.15 20.82 -29.57
C ALA A 54 10.85 20.42 -28.85
N ILE A 55 10.66 20.85 -27.60
CA ILE A 55 9.43 20.58 -26.84
C ILE A 55 8.22 21.22 -27.52
N TYR A 56 8.34 22.49 -27.95
CA TYR A 56 7.29 23.17 -28.70
C TYR A 56 6.90 22.40 -29.97
N LEU A 57 7.87 21.99 -30.79
CA LEU A 57 7.62 21.22 -32.02
C LEU A 57 6.92 19.89 -31.74
N ILE A 58 7.35 19.15 -30.70
CA ILE A 58 6.70 17.90 -30.27
C ILE A 58 5.24 18.15 -29.87
N LEU A 59 4.98 19.22 -29.12
CA LEU A 59 3.63 19.53 -28.64
C LEU A 59 2.72 20.07 -29.74
N GLN A 60 3.26 20.63 -30.83
CA GLN A 60 2.49 21.05 -32.01
C GLN A 60 2.15 19.90 -32.95
N ASP A 61 2.97 18.84 -32.98
CA ASP A 61 2.65 17.65 -33.76
C ASP A 61 1.42 16.92 -33.18
N SER A 62 0.35 16.87 -33.97
CA SER A 62 -0.93 16.30 -33.53
C SER A 62 -0.85 14.82 -33.14
N HIS A 63 0.01 14.05 -33.80
CA HIS A 63 0.18 12.63 -33.53
C HIS A 63 0.97 12.43 -32.23
N GLN A 64 2.09 13.14 -32.06
CA GLN A 64 2.90 13.11 -30.84
C GLN A 64 2.10 13.62 -29.64
N TYR A 65 1.38 14.73 -29.78
CA TYR A 65 0.54 15.27 -28.71
C TYR A 65 -0.53 14.26 -28.27
N ARG A 66 -1.19 13.59 -29.22
CA ARG A 66 -2.17 12.55 -28.93
C ARG A 66 -1.54 11.36 -28.22
N LEU A 67 -0.36 10.90 -28.66
CA LEU A 67 0.37 9.83 -28.01
C LEU A 67 0.73 10.20 -26.57
N ILE A 68 1.33 11.38 -26.34
CA ILE A 68 1.67 11.89 -25.01
C ILE A 68 0.42 11.92 -24.12
N THR A 69 -0.70 12.44 -24.63
CA THR A 69 -1.97 12.50 -23.89
C THR A 69 -2.43 11.09 -23.47
N ILE A 70 -2.38 10.11 -24.38
CA ILE A 70 -2.76 8.72 -24.09
C ILE A 70 -1.86 8.14 -23.00
N TYR A 71 -0.52 8.26 -23.14
CA TYR A 71 0.43 7.73 -22.17
C TYR A 71 0.28 8.37 -20.79
N ILE A 72 0.16 9.70 -20.72
CA ILE A 72 0.02 10.42 -19.44
C ILE A 72 -1.30 10.03 -18.75
N ARG A 73 -2.40 9.96 -19.49
CA ARG A 73 -3.69 9.50 -18.95
C ARG A 73 -3.61 8.06 -18.47
N PHE A 74 -3.00 7.18 -19.25
CA PHE A 74 -2.80 5.79 -18.87
C PHE A 74 -2.01 5.71 -17.56
N ILE A 75 -0.82 6.32 -17.48
CA ILE A 75 -0.01 6.35 -16.25
C ILE A 75 -0.83 6.89 -15.08
N SER A 76 -1.62 7.95 -15.29
CA SER A 76 -2.45 8.51 -14.23
C SER A 76 -3.52 7.56 -13.70
N ILE A 77 -4.12 6.73 -14.55
CA ILE A 77 -5.14 5.76 -14.14
C ILE A 77 -4.49 4.68 -13.28
N TYR A 78 -3.41 4.08 -13.78
CA TYR A 78 -2.79 2.94 -13.13
C TYR A 78 -1.92 3.32 -11.92
N ALA A 79 -1.38 4.54 -11.86
CA ALA A 79 -0.63 5.05 -10.73
C ALA A 79 -1.49 5.19 -9.45
N LYS A 80 -2.81 5.37 -9.59
CA LYS A 80 -3.72 5.56 -8.44
C LYS A 80 -3.65 4.42 -7.44
N ALA A 81 -3.49 3.17 -7.89
CA ALA A 81 -3.36 2.02 -7.00
C ALA A 81 -2.11 2.15 -6.09
N PHE A 82 -0.96 2.46 -6.68
CA PHE A 82 0.30 2.62 -5.96
C PHE A 82 0.24 3.79 -4.96
N ILE A 83 -0.35 4.91 -5.36
CA ILE A 83 -0.47 6.09 -4.51
C ILE A 83 -1.44 5.83 -3.36
N LYS A 84 -2.55 5.15 -3.61
CA LYS A 84 -3.51 4.77 -2.57
C LYS A 84 -2.84 3.92 -1.48
N ASP A 85 -2.00 2.95 -1.87
CA ASP A 85 -1.27 2.13 -0.90
C ASP A 85 -0.14 2.90 -0.21
N LEU A 86 0.61 3.74 -0.94
CA LEU A 86 1.63 4.59 -0.35
C LEU A 86 1.05 5.56 0.68
N ASP A 87 -0.02 6.26 0.32
CA ASP A 87 -0.68 7.22 1.20
C ASP A 87 -1.25 6.51 2.44
N PHE A 88 -1.76 5.27 2.29
CA PHE A 88 -2.18 4.45 3.42
C PHE A 88 -1.02 4.10 4.35
N PHE A 89 0.11 3.61 3.83
CA PHE A 89 1.28 3.27 4.64
C PHE A 89 1.95 4.49 5.29
N GLN A 90 1.66 5.70 4.80
CA GLN A 90 2.16 6.96 5.35
C GLN A 90 1.21 7.62 6.36
N GLN A 91 0.05 7.01 6.64
CA GLN A 91 -0.84 7.54 7.68
C GLN A 91 -0.12 7.53 9.04
N GLN A 92 -0.39 8.55 9.85
CA GLN A 92 0.16 8.66 11.19
C GLN A 92 -0.98 8.45 12.19
N LYS A 93 -0.66 7.84 13.34
CA LYS A 93 -1.63 7.59 14.42
C LYS A 93 -2.84 6.77 13.93
N LYS A 94 -2.57 5.80 13.08
CA LYS A 94 -3.55 4.87 12.55
C LYS A 94 -2.99 3.45 12.57
N PRO A 95 -3.85 2.44 12.80
CA PRO A 95 -3.42 1.07 12.98
C PRO A 95 -3.16 0.38 11.64
N ILE A 96 -1.99 0.65 11.05
CA ILE A 96 -1.65 0.24 9.68
C ILE A 96 -1.23 -1.23 9.61
N PHE A 97 -0.56 -1.73 10.65
CA PHE A 97 0.18 -3.00 10.65
C PHE A 97 -0.68 -4.21 10.26
N PRO A 98 -1.89 -4.41 10.83
CA PRO A 98 -2.75 -5.55 10.46
C PRO A 98 -3.14 -5.58 8.98
N TYR A 99 -3.13 -4.43 8.31
CA TYR A 99 -3.56 -4.31 6.91
C TYR A 99 -2.42 -4.46 5.90
N VAL A 100 -1.15 -4.47 6.34
CA VAL A 100 0.02 -4.43 5.45
C VAL A 100 0.03 -5.62 4.50
N GLU A 101 0.00 -6.85 5.01
CA GLU A 101 0.08 -8.05 4.16
C GLU A 101 -1.16 -8.19 3.25
N THR A 102 -2.35 -7.79 3.71
CA THR A 102 -3.55 -7.77 2.86
C THR A 102 -3.34 -6.82 1.67
N ARG A 103 -2.78 -5.62 1.90
CA ARG A 103 -2.49 -4.67 0.82
C ARG A 103 -1.37 -5.13 -0.10
N LEU A 104 -0.31 -5.75 0.43
CA LEU A 104 0.75 -6.34 -0.39
C LEU A 104 0.21 -7.43 -1.32
N LYS A 105 -0.70 -8.29 -0.83
CA LYS A 105 -1.38 -9.30 -1.67
C LYS A 105 -2.25 -8.66 -2.75
N ASN A 106 -2.99 -7.61 -2.42
CA ASN A 106 -3.80 -6.88 -3.40
C ASN A 106 -2.93 -6.20 -4.47
N LEU A 107 -1.80 -5.61 -4.07
CA LEU A 107 -0.83 -5.02 -4.99
C LEU A 107 -0.23 -6.07 -5.92
N LEU A 108 0.12 -7.26 -5.40
CA LEU A 108 0.60 -8.37 -6.23
C LEU A 108 -0.44 -8.78 -7.28
N ALA A 109 -1.69 -9.02 -6.86
CA ALA A 109 -2.78 -9.38 -7.79
C ALA A 109 -3.02 -8.28 -8.85
N TYR A 110 -2.92 -7.01 -8.45
CA TYR A 110 -2.98 -5.88 -9.37
C TYR A 110 -1.82 -5.88 -10.37
N LEU A 111 -0.60 -6.16 -9.95
CA LEU A 111 0.56 -6.25 -10.84
C LEU A 111 0.42 -7.43 -11.81
N GLU A 112 0.02 -8.60 -11.31
CA GLU A 112 -0.17 -9.82 -12.11
C GLU A 112 -1.23 -9.65 -13.20
N SER A 113 -2.40 -9.10 -12.84
CA SER A 113 -3.49 -8.86 -13.78
C SER A 113 -3.12 -7.89 -14.91
N ASN A 114 -2.18 -6.96 -14.65
CA ASN A 114 -1.73 -5.99 -15.65
C ASN A 114 -0.43 -6.38 -16.37
N ARG A 115 0.25 -7.46 -15.94
CA ARG A 115 1.54 -7.90 -16.51
C ARG A 115 1.43 -8.44 -17.94
N ILE A 116 0.27 -8.98 -18.32
CA ILE A 116 0.06 -9.65 -19.63
C ILE A 116 -0.11 -8.63 -20.77
N SER A 117 -0.31 -7.34 -20.44
CA SER A 117 -0.47 -6.33 -21.48
C SER A 117 0.85 -6.06 -22.21
N THR A 118 0.93 -6.50 -23.47
CA THR A 118 2.11 -6.42 -24.35
C THR A 118 2.63 -4.99 -24.56
N HIS A 119 1.80 -3.98 -24.29
CA HIS A 119 2.15 -2.57 -24.41
C HIS A 119 2.84 -1.98 -23.18
N PHE A 120 3.06 -2.75 -22.10
CA PHE A 120 3.47 -2.19 -20.80
C PHE A 120 4.59 -2.94 -20.09
N ALA A 121 5.82 -2.80 -20.61
CA ALA A 121 7.04 -3.23 -19.91
C ALA A 121 7.18 -2.62 -18.49
N ALA A 122 6.49 -1.51 -18.20
CA ALA A 122 6.44 -0.90 -16.88
C ALA A 122 5.82 -1.82 -15.81
N PHE A 123 4.73 -2.52 -16.10
CA PHE A 123 4.10 -3.45 -15.15
C PHE A 123 4.97 -4.67 -14.90
N GLN A 124 5.59 -5.20 -15.95
CA GLN A 124 6.59 -6.26 -15.80
C GLN A 124 7.78 -5.81 -14.94
N SER A 125 8.22 -4.56 -15.10
CA SER A 125 9.31 -3.99 -14.29
C SER A 125 8.90 -3.80 -12.83
N ALA A 126 7.68 -3.31 -12.59
CA ALA A 126 7.12 -3.17 -11.23
C ALA A 126 6.93 -4.53 -10.55
N TYR A 127 6.41 -5.52 -11.27
CA TYR A 127 6.30 -6.90 -10.79
C TYR A 127 7.66 -7.47 -10.40
N LYS A 128 8.68 -7.36 -11.27
CA LYS A 128 10.04 -7.84 -10.96
C LYS A 128 10.62 -7.16 -9.71
N LYS A 129 10.38 -5.86 -9.53
CA LYS A 129 10.79 -5.16 -8.30
C LYS A 129 10.05 -5.66 -7.07
N PHE A 130 8.75 -5.91 -7.17
CA PHE A 130 7.96 -6.47 -6.07
C PHE A 130 8.51 -7.84 -5.66
N GLU A 131 8.66 -8.74 -6.64
CA GLU A 131 9.17 -10.11 -6.46
C GLU A 131 10.58 -10.15 -5.85
N ALA A 132 11.44 -9.19 -6.20
CA ALA A 132 12.79 -9.12 -5.66
C ALA A 132 12.88 -8.58 -4.22
N HIS A 133 11.86 -7.87 -3.72
CA HIS A 133 11.98 -7.11 -2.46
C HIS A 133 10.94 -7.45 -1.40
N ILE A 134 9.76 -7.93 -1.77
CA ILE A 134 8.66 -8.16 -0.84
C ILE A 134 8.62 -9.60 -0.30
N PRO A 135 8.73 -10.67 -1.12
CA PRO A 135 8.51 -12.02 -0.65
C PRO A 135 9.36 -12.43 0.55
N ASP A 136 10.65 -12.10 0.48
CA ASP A 136 11.68 -12.51 1.46
C ASP A 136 12.00 -11.39 2.47
N TYR A 137 11.13 -10.38 2.59
CA TYR A 137 11.38 -9.28 3.52
C TYR A 137 11.33 -9.79 4.98
N PRO A 138 12.35 -9.52 5.83
CA PRO A 138 12.46 -10.15 7.16
C PRO A 138 11.26 -9.92 8.09
N THR A 139 10.57 -8.79 7.96
CA THR A 139 9.41 -8.44 8.80
C THR A 139 8.10 -9.00 8.25
N ARG A 140 8.08 -9.55 7.03
CA ARG A 140 6.85 -10.04 6.41
C ARG A 140 6.14 -11.14 7.22
N PRO A 141 6.83 -12.12 7.84
CA PRO A 141 6.18 -13.08 8.72
C PRO A 141 5.39 -12.42 9.86
N LEU A 142 5.91 -11.32 10.43
CA LEU A 142 5.19 -10.56 11.44
C LEU A 142 3.95 -9.89 10.83
N PHE A 143 4.09 -9.25 9.66
CA PHE A 143 2.95 -8.68 8.94
C PHE A 143 1.89 -9.71 8.57
N CYS A 144 2.27 -10.97 8.32
CA CYS A 144 1.32 -12.06 8.13
C CYS A 144 0.56 -12.40 9.41
N ALA A 145 1.24 -12.40 10.57
CA ALA A 145 0.62 -12.77 11.83
C ALA A 145 -0.31 -11.69 12.38
N VAL A 146 0.12 -10.42 12.39
CA VAL A 146 -0.67 -9.31 12.92
C VAL A 146 -1.96 -9.05 12.15
N ARG A 147 -2.15 -9.65 10.96
CA ARG A 147 -3.44 -9.63 10.24
C ARG A 147 -4.56 -10.23 11.06
N LEU A 148 -4.26 -11.14 11.97
CA LEU A 148 -5.26 -11.73 12.84
C LEU A 148 -6.01 -10.66 13.63
N PHE A 149 -5.39 -9.49 13.86
CA PHE A 149 -6.02 -8.37 14.56
C PHE A 149 -7.00 -7.59 13.70
N ASP A 150 -7.02 -7.79 12.38
CA ASP A 150 -8.09 -7.31 11.50
C ASP A 150 -9.26 -8.31 11.56
N PRO A 151 -10.41 -7.96 12.16
CA PRO A 151 -11.53 -8.89 12.29
C PRO A 151 -12.04 -9.32 10.92
N LYS A 152 -12.01 -8.45 9.91
CA LYS A 152 -12.42 -8.83 8.55
C LYS A 152 -11.57 -9.97 8.00
N TYR A 153 -10.28 -9.98 8.31
CA TYR A 153 -9.40 -11.07 7.93
C TYR A 153 -9.78 -12.38 8.65
N MET A 154 -10.18 -12.35 9.91
CA MET A 154 -10.60 -13.59 10.59
C MET A 154 -11.89 -14.17 9.98
N HIS A 155 -12.86 -13.32 9.61
CA HIS A 155 -14.19 -13.79 9.20
C HIS A 155 -14.35 -14.09 7.69
N THR A 156 -13.52 -13.50 6.83
CA THR A 156 -13.60 -13.73 5.36
C THR A 156 -12.78 -14.92 4.87
N GLY A 157 -12.30 -15.76 5.80
CA GLY A 157 -11.32 -16.80 5.54
C GLY A 157 -11.83 -18.23 5.62
N ASN A 158 -10.87 -19.16 5.48
CA ASN A 158 -11.09 -20.54 5.85
C ASN A 158 -10.83 -20.74 7.35
N ASN A 159 -11.39 -21.81 7.92
CA ASN A 159 -11.23 -22.15 9.34
C ASN A 159 -9.76 -22.37 9.76
N GLN A 160 -8.83 -22.52 8.81
CA GLN A 160 -7.41 -22.61 9.11
C GLN A 160 -6.87 -21.35 9.79
N ARG A 161 -7.47 -20.16 9.52
CA ARG A 161 -7.11 -18.90 10.20
C ARG A 161 -7.38 -18.94 11.71
N HIS A 162 -8.21 -19.87 12.19
CA HIS A 162 -8.51 -20.01 13.61
C HIS A 162 -7.47 -20.85 14.36
N ASN A 163 -6.47 -21.41 13.67
CA ASN A 163 -5.36 -22.07 14.33
C ASN A 163 -4.37 -21.02 14.87
N ILE A 164 -4.42 -20.78 16.18
CA ILE A 164 -3.58 -19.78 16.89
C ILE A 164 -2.08 -19.97 16.61
N TYR A 165 -1.62 -21.23 16.45
CA TYR A 165 -0.21 -21.55 16.23
C TYR A 165 0.31 -21.15 14.83
N GLN A 166 -0.57 -20.71 13.92
CA GLN A 166 -0.13 -20.07 12.67
C GLN A 166 0.52 -18.69 12.92
N TYR A 167 0.36 -18.14 14.12
CA TYR A 167 0.77 -16.80 14.50
C TYR A 167 1.86 -16.78 15.58
N SER A 168 2.58 -17.89 15.75
CA SER A 168 3.63 -18.09 16.76
C SER A 168 4.83 -17.13 16.69
N ILE A 169 4.94 -16.33 15.63
CA ILE A 169 5.92 -15.24 15.61
C ILE A 169 5.58 -14.14 16.63
N ILE A 170 4.32 -14.03 17.04
CA ILE A 170 3.89 -13.25 18.20
C ILE A 170 4.13 -14.16 19.42
N SER A 171 5.06 -13.75 20.29
CA SER A 171 5.55 -14.58 21.40
C SER A 171 4.45 -15.12 22.30
N GLU A 172 3.43 -14.31 22.54
CA GLU A 172 2.28 -14.61 23.39
C GLU A 172 1.39 -15.70 22.78
N LEU A 173 1.43 -15.88 21.46
CA LEU A 173 0.64 -16.88 20.72
C LEU A 173 1.41 -18.17 20.44
N ASP A 174 2.74 -18.19 20.61
CA ASP A 174 3.56 -19.40 20.47
C ASP A 174 3.29 -20.39 21.62
N ASN A 175 3.12 -19.86 22.83
CA ASN A 175 2.79 -20.62 24.03
C ASN A 175 1.68 -19.92 24.83
N PRO A 176 0.44 -19.94 24.33
CA PRO A 176 -0.66 -19.19 24.92
C PRO A 176 -1.07 -19.78 26.28
N SER A 177 -1.46 -18.92 27.21
CA SER A 177 -2.10 -19.37 28.46
C SER A 177 -3.49 -19.94 28.19
N ASP A 178 -4.03 -20.70 29.14
CA ASP A 178 -5.41 -21.20 29.06
C ASP A 178 -6.43 -20.05 28.92
N ASP A 179 -6.21 -18.93 29.61
CA ASP A 179 -7.03 -17.73 29.48
C ASP A 179 -6.97 -17.14 28.07
N LEU A 180 -5.77 -17.07 27.47
CA LEU A 180 -5.60 -16.57 26.11
C LEU A 180 -6.23 -17.51 25.07
N LEU A 181 -6.14 -18.83 25.27
CA LEU A 181 -6.83 -19.82 24.43
C LEU A 181 -8.35 -19.68 24.52
N TYR A 182 -8.87 -19.42 25.72
CA TYR A 182 -10.30 -19.16 25.93
C TYR A 182 -10.76 -17.88 25.20
N GLU A 183 -10.02 -16.78 25.37
CA GLU A 183 -10.27 -15.52 24.67
C GLU A 183 -10.17 -15.67 23.14
N TRP A 184 -9.20 -16.44 22.66
CA TRP A 184 -9.05 -16.76 21.24
C TRP A 184 -10.28 -17.45 20.67
N GLY A 185 -10.81 -18.46 21.38
CA GLY A 185 -12.03 -19.15 20.98
C GLY A 185 -13.24 -18.21 20.88
N ILE A 186 -13.33 -17.25 21.81
CA ILE A 186 -14.35 -16.19 21.75
C ILE A 186 -14.14 -15.32 20.51
N TYR A 187 -12.92 -14.83 20.29
CA TYR A 187 -12.59 -13.93 19.18
C TYR A 187 -12.93 -14.54 17.82
N CYS A 188 -12.57 -15.81 17.61
CA CYS A 188 -12.89 -16.55 16.38
C CYS A 188 -14.40 -16.78 16.17
N GLY A 189 -15.21 -16.67 17.22
CA GLY A 189 -16.66 -16.86 17.19
C GLY A 189 -17.47 -15.57 17.23
N LEU A 190 -16.85 -14.39 17.22
CA LEU A 190 -17.57 -13.12 17.16
C LEU A 190 -18.29 -12.98 15.82
N GLU A 191 -19.42 -12.30 15.80
CA GLU A 191 -20.01 -11.86 14.54
C GLU A 191 -19.39 -10.52 14.16
N PHE A 192 -18.86 -10.42 12.94
CA PHE A 192 -18.30 -9.17 12.43
C PHE A 192 -19.31 -8.44 11.57
N ASP A 193 -19.75 -7.27 12.05
CA ASP A 193 -20.50 -6.31 11.23
C ASP A 193 -19.52 -5.41 10.46
N ASN A 194 -19.57 -5.48 9.12
CA ASN A 194 -18.73 -4.70 8.21
C ASN A 194 -18.86 -3.17 8.39
N ASN A 195 -19.86 -2.69 9.14
CA ASN A 195 -20.10 -1.27 9.37
C ASN A 195 -19.02 -0.58 10.25
N ASN A 196 -18.20 -1.36 10.98
CA ASN A 196 -17.19 -0.83 11.92
C ASN A 196 -15.76 -0.73 11.33
N GLU A 197 -15.62 -0.69 10.00
CA GLU A 197 -14.31 -0.67 9.29
C GLU A 197 -13.34 0.47 9.68
N ASN A 198 -13.78 1.50 10.40
CA ASN A 198 -13.05 2.78 10.45
C ASN A 198 -12.20 3.03 11.69
N ASP A 199 -12.25 2.17 12.72
CA ASP A 199 -11.47 2.40 13.95
C ASP A 199 -11.10 1.08 14.67
N LEU A 200 -9.99 0.48 14.24
CA LEU A 200 -9.48 -0.76 14.83
C LEU A 200 -9.04 -0.57 16.28
N ASP A 201 -8.55 0.62 16.63
CA ASP A 201 -8.19 0.97 18.00
C ASP A 201 -9.44 0.93 18.88
N LYS A 202 -10.53 1.55 18.43
CA LYS A 202 -11.81 1.49 19.13
C LYS A 202 -12.33 0.06 19.25
N TYR A 203 -12.26 -0.74 18.19
CA TYR A 203 -12.70 -2.14 18.21
C TYR A 203 -12.02 -2.95 19.32
N TRP A 204 -10.69 -2.87 19.43
CA TRP A 204 -9.94 -3.61 20.45
C TRP A 204 -10.10 -3.02 21.85
N ASN A 205 -10.26 -1.70 21.98
CA ASN A 205 -10.59 -1.08 23.25
C ASN A 205 -11.99 -1.49 23.76
N ASP A 206 -13.00 -1.57 22.89
CA ASP A 206 -14.36 -1.99 23.27
C ASP A 206 -14.39 -3.47 23.73
N LEU A 207 -13.46 -4.30 23.25
CA LEU A 207 -13.33 -5.70 23.64
C LEU A 207 -12.44 -5.94 24.86
N SER A 208 -11.76 -4.92 25.41
CA SER A 208 -10.75 -5.09 26.46
C SER A 208 -11.30 -5.71 27.75
N ASN A 209 -12.58 -5.55 28.03
CA ASN A 209 -13.25 -6.13 29.21
C ASN A 209 -13.57 -7.63 29.02
N ARG A 210 -13.68 -8.09 27.78
CA ARG A 210 -14.07 -9.47 27.42
C ARG A 210 -12.88 -10.31 26.97
N LEU A 211 -11.92 -9.68 26.30
CA LEU A 211 -10.72 -10.29 25.71
C LEU A 211 -9.49 -9.58 26.28
N LEU A 212 -9.24 -9.77 27.58
CA LEU A 212 -8.32 -8.93 28.34
C LEU A 212 -6.87 -9.10 27.90
N ASN A 213 -6.42 -10.34 27.70
CA ASN A 213 -5.08 -10.65 27.23
C ASN A 213 -4.93 -10.36 25.73
N LEU A 214 -5.88 -10.82 24.92
CA LEU A 214 -5.82 -10.70 23.47
C LEU A 214 -5.94 -9.24 23.01
N SER A 215 -6.78 -8.42 23.65
CA SER A 215 -6.88 -6.99 23.31
C SER A 215 -5.61 -6.23 23.69
N LYS A 216 -4.97 -6.60 24.80
CA LYS A 216 -3.68 -6.00 25.18
C LYS A 216 -2.62 -6.29 24.12
N ILE A 217 -2.51 -7.55 23.70
CA ILE A 217 -1.58 -7.95 22.63
C ILE A 217 -1.94 -7.21 21.33
N ALA A 218 -3.21 -7.16 20.96
CA ALA A 218 -3.66 -6.46 19.76
C ALA A 218 -3.21 -5.00 19.75
N LEU A 219 -3.46 -4.28 20.85
CA LEU A 219 -3.10 -2.88 21.07
C LEU A 219 -1.59 -2.60 21.02
N ASP A 220 -0.73 -3.60 21.22
CA ASP A 220 0.72 -3.47 21.05
C ASP A 220 1.14 -3.47 19.56
N TYR A 221 0.26 -3.96 18.66
CA TYR A 221 0.53 -4.12 17.22
C TYR A 221 -0.30 -3.20 16.31
N ILE A 222 -1.15 -2.33 16.86
CA ILE A 222 -2.01 -1.38 16.14
C ILE A 222 -1.65 0.06 16.50
#